data_AF-A0A7W1D1I1-F1
#
_entry.id   AF-A0A7W1D1I1-F1
#
_cell.length_a   1.000
_cell.length_b   1.000
_cell.length_c   1.000
_cell.angle_alpha   90.00
_cell.angle_beta   90.00
_cell.angle_gamma   90.00
#
_symmetry.space_group_name_H-M   'P 1'
#
loop_
_entity.id
_entity.type
_entity.pdbx_description
1 polymer ?
#
loop_
_entity_poly.entity_id
_entity_poly.type
_entity_poly.pdbx_seq_one_letter_code
_entity_poly.pdbx_strand_id
1 'polypeptide(L)' 'MNAGKSSPASIAEAFVSNAERAPEKLCLRFEGEEIPYQRLCGRAEGFGAGLAAWGLRPGERVALFMGNHPD' A
#
# COMPACT_ATOMS: atom_id res chain seq x y z
N MET A 1 31.69 3.19 -0.61
CA MET A 1 30.83 3.36 -1.79
C MET A 1 29.39 3.45 -1.29
N ASN A 2 28.90 4.67 -1.01
CA ASN A 2 27.51 4.86 -0.63
C ASN A 2 26.68 4.79 -1.91
N ALA A 3 26.08 3.63 -2.17
CA ALA A 3 24.97 3.55 -3.12
C ALA A 3 23.87 4.44 -2.55
N GLY A 4 23.80 5.68 -3.03
CA GLY A 4 22.74 6.62 -2.66
C GLY A 4 21.41 5.93 -2.89
N LYS A 5 20.60 5.79 -1.84
CA LYS A 5 19.26 5.22 -1.98
C LYS A 5 18.52 6.09 -2.99
N SER A 6 18.22 5.51 -4.15
CA SER A 6 17.34 6.14 -5.13
C SER A 6 16.03 6.48 -4.42
N SER A 7 15.50 7.68 -4.67
CA SER A 7 14.15 8.01 -4.25
C SER A 7 13.17 6.99 -4.86
N PRO A 8 12.13 6.58 -4.12
CA PRO A 8 11.12 5.67 -4.66
C PRO A 8 10.48 6.29 -5.90
N ALA A 9 10.24 5.49 -6.94
CA ALA A 9 9.69 5.96 -8.21
C ALA A 9 8.19 6.29 -8.12
N SER A 10 7.51 5.85 -7.06
CA SER A 10 6.10 6.15 -6.81
C SER A 10 5.72 6.14 -5.33
N ILE A 11 4.54 6.68 -5.01
CA ILE A 11 3.96 6.61 -3.66
C ILE A 11 3.74 5.14 -3.25
N ALA A 12 3.30 4.28 -4.17
CA ALA A 12 3.11 2.86 -3.90
C ALA A 12 4.43 2.16 -3.55
N GLU A 13 5.50 2.45 -4.28
CA GLU A 13 6.83 1.89 -3.99
C GLU A 13 7.38 2.39 -2.65
N ALA A 14 7.19 3.68 -2.33
CA ALA A 14 7.56 4.23 -1.04
C ALA A 14 6.82 3.51 0.11
N PHE A 15 5.54 3.21 -0.08
CA PHE A 15 4.71 2.50 0.89
C PHE A 15 5.17 1.04 1.07
N VAL A 16 5.36 0.29 -0.01
CA VAL A 16 5.86 -1.10 0.03
C VAL A 16 7.24 -1.17 0.68
N SER A 17 8.16 -0.27 0.32
CA SER A 17 9.50 -0.25 0.93
C SER A 17 9.46 0.01 2.44
N ASN A 18 8.50 0.81 2.93
CA ASN A 18 8.30 0.98 4.37
C ASN A 18 7.74 -0.27 5.03
N ALA A 19 6.81 -0.98 4.37
CA ALA A 19 6.26 -2.24 4.87
C ALA A 19 7.30 -3.36 4.94
N GLU A 20 8.23 -3.41 3.97
CA GLU A 20 9.35 -4.36 3.99
C GLU A 20 10.38 -4.03 5.09
N ARG A 21 10.68 -2.73 5.29
CA ARG A 21 11.70 -2.29 6.25
C ARG A 21 11.25 -2.36 7.70
N ALA A 22 9.97 -2.15 7.96
CA ALA A 22 9.41 -2.09 9.30
C ALA A 22 7.96 -2.61 9.33
N PRO A 23 7.74 -3.92 9.09
CA PRO A 23 6.42 -4.49 8.91
C PRO A 23 5.50 -4.31 10.13
N GLU A 24 6.04 -4.39 11.34
CA GLU A 24 5.31 -4.27 12.60
C GLU A 24 5.09 -2.80 13.02
N LYS A 25 5.73 -1.84 12.35
CA LYS A 25 5.57 -0.42 12.68
C LYS A 25 4.12 0.00 12.45
N LEU A 26 3.57 0.71 13.41
CA LEU A 26 2.24 1.31 13.31
C LEU A 26 2.16 2.24 12.09
N CYS A 27 1.19 1.96 11.21
CA CYS A 27 0.93 2.75 9.99
C CYS A 27 -0.29 3.66 10.16
N LEU A 28 -1.42 3.09 10.61
CA LEU A 28 -2.66 3.84 10.83
C LEU A 28 -3.23 3.57 12.22
N ARG A 29 -3.91 4.57 12.77
CA ARG A 29 -4.86 4.41 13.88
C ARG A 29 -6.25 4.77 13.39
N PHE A 30 -7.22 3.91 13.61
CA PHE A 30 -8.60 4.15 13.22
C PHE A 30 -9.54 3.54 14.25
N GLU A 31 -10.41 4.36 14.84
CA GLU A 31 -11.42 3.91 15.82
C GLU A 31 -10.90 3.00 16.94
N GLY A 32 -9.67 3.25 17.40
CA GLY A 32 -9.00 2.46 18.45
C GLY A 32 -8.27 1.22 17.92
N GLU A 33 -8.39 0.88 16.63
CA GLU A 33 -7.54 -0.11 15.98
C GLU A 33 -6.17 0.47 15.63
N GLU A 34 -5.15 -0.34 15.86
CA GLU A 34 -3.78 -0.11 15.41
C GLU A 34 -3.48 -1.02 14.21
N ILE A 35 -3.18 -0.40 13.07
CA ILE A 35 -2.93 -1.12 11.82
C ILE A 35 -1.45 -0.98 11.48
N PRO A 36 -0.64 -2.06 11.62
CA PRO A 36 0.77 -2.02 11.23
C PRO A 36 0.92 -2.05 9.71
N TYR A 37 2.09 -1.63 9.21
CA TYR A 37 2.36 -1.58 7.77
C TYR A 37 2.09 -2.92 7.06
N GLN A 38 2.51 -4.05 7.64
CA GLN A 38 2.28 -5.37 7.03
C GLN A 38 0.80 -5.69 6.80
N ARG A 39 -0.08 -5.29 7.73
CA ARG A 39 -1.52 -5.55 7.63
C ARG A 39 -2.12 -4.72 6.51
N LEU A 40 -1.77 -3.43 6.44
CA LEU A 40 -2.26 -2.54 5.39
C LEU A 40 -1.71 -2.93 4.02
N CYS A 41 -0.44 -3.33 3.94
CA CYS A 41 0.19 -3.79 2.70
C CYS A 41 -0.48 -5.04 2.16
N GLY A 42 -0.72 -6.06 3.00
CA GLY A 42 -1.42 -7.27 2.58
C GLY A 42 -2.84 -7.01 2.06
N ARG A 43 -3.55 -6.03 2.65
CA ARG A 43 -4.87 -5.59 2.14
C ARG A 43 -4.76 -4.93 0.77
N ALA A 44 -3.81 -4.00 0.60
CA ALA A 44 -3.58 -3.32 -0.67
C ALA A 44 -3.13 -4.29 -1.78
N GLU A 45 -2.27 -5.26 -1.47
CA GLU A 45 -1.86 -6.33 -2.39
C GLU A 45 -3.06 -7.20 -2.79
N GLY A 46 -3.92 -7.58 -1.85
CA GLY A 46 -5.15 -8.31 -2.14
C GLY A 46 -6.08 -7.55 -3.07
N PHE A 47 -6.27 -6.25 -2.84
CA PHE A 47 -7.06 -5.38 -3.72
C PHE A 47 -6.46 -5.30 -5.14
N GLY A 48 -5.14 -5.09 -5.23
CA GLY A 48 -4.42 -5.06 -6.51
C GLY A 48 -4.51 -6.38 -7.28
N ALA A 49 -4.35 -7.51 -6.58
CA ALA A 49 -4.52 -8.84 -7.17
C ALA A 49 -5.94 -9.08 -7.69
N GLY A 50 -6.96 -8.61 -6.96
CA GLY A 50 -8.35 -8.65 -7.40
C GLY A 50 -8.60 -7.85 -8.68
N LEU A 51 -8.08 -6.62 -8.75
CA LEU A 51 -8.18 -5.79 -9.97
C LEU A 51 -7.46 -6.42 -11.17
N ALA A 52 -6.28 -7.00 -10.94
CA ALA A 52 -5.53 -7.70 -11.99
C ALA A 52 -6.31 -8.95 -12.48
N ALA A 53 -6.94 -9.70 -11.57
CA ALA A 53 -7.78 -10.84 -11.91
C ALA A 53 -9.05 -10.43 -12.69
N TRP A 54 -9.57 -9.22 -12.46
CA TRP A 54 -10.63 -8.62 -13.27
C TRP A 54 -10.18 -8.11 -14.66
N GLY A 55 -8.88 -8.18 -14.96
CA GLY A 55 -8.33 -7.85 -16.27
C GLY A 55 -7.85 -6.40 -16.42
N LEU A 56 -7.73 -5.65 -15.31
CA LEU A 56 -7.25 -4.28 -15.33
C LEU A 56 -5.80 -4.21 -15.83
N ARG A 57 -5.50 -3.23 -16.67
CA ARG A 57 -4.18 -3.02 -17.30
C ARG A 57 -3.57 -1.66 -16.92
N PRO A 58 -2.23 -1.53 -17.00
CA PRO A 58 -1.57 -0.24 -16.84
C PRO A 58 -2.17 0.83 -17.77
N GLY A 59 -2.47 2.00 -17.22
CA GLY A 59 -3.11 3.11 -17.95
C GLY A 59 -4.64 3.12 -17.84
N GLU A 60 -5.27 2.04 -17.36
CA GLU A 60 -6.70 2.02 -17.08
C GLU A 60 -7.03 2.71 -15.75
N ARG A 61 -8.30 3.07 -15.57
CA ARG A 61 -8.78 3.90 -14.45
C ARG A 61 -9.82 3.13 -13.64
N VAL A 62 -9.71 3.22 -12.32
CA VAL A 62 -10.67 2.65 -11.37
C VAL A 62 -11.31 3.80 -10.60
N ALA A 63 -12.64 3.86 -10.55
CA ALA A 63 -13.33 4.82 -9.70
C ALA A 63 -13.34 4.31 -8.26
N LEU A 64 -12.97 5.18 -7.31
CA LEU A 64 -13.07 4.90 -5.88
C LEU A 64 -14.19 5.73 -5.28
N PHE A 65 -15.15 5.07 -4.65
CA PHE A 65 -16.22 5.71 -3.89
C PHE A 65 -16.31 5.05 -2.52
N MET A 66 -15.72 5.71 -1.53
CA MET A 66 -15.54 5.18 -0.19
C MET A 66 -15.57 6.31 0.84
N GLY A 67 -15.94 5.99 2.07
CA GLY A 67 -15.80 6.90 3.21
C GLY A 67 -14.34 7.03 3.66
N ASN A 68 -14.09 7.87 4.67
CA ASN A 68 -12.78 7.93 5.31
C ASN A 68 -12.60 6.73 6.25
N HIS A 69 -12.22 5.59 5.67
CA HIS A 69 -12.03 4.31 6.35
C HIS A 69 -10.69 3.68 5.90
N PRO A 70 -9.99 2.89 6.75
CA PRO A 70 -8.72 2.25 6.41
C PRO A 70 -8.82 1.04 5.46
N ASP A 71 -10.01 0.75 4.94
CA ASP A 71 -10.28 -0.31 3.95
C ASP A 71 -10.78 0.33 2.67
#